data_AF-A0A8J7N170-F1
#
_entry.id   AF-A0A8J7N170-F1
#
_cell.length_a   1.000
_cell.length_b   1.000
_cell.length_c   1.000
_cell.angle_alpha   90.00
_cell.angle_beta   90.00
_cell.angle_gamma   90.00
#
_symmetry.space_group_name_H-M   'P 1'
#
loop_
_entity.id
_entity.type
_entity.pdbx_description
1 polymer ?
#
loop_
_entity_poly.entity_id
_entity_poly.type
_entity_poly.pdbx_seq_one_letter_code
_entity_poly.pdbx_strand_id
1 'polypeptide(L)'
;MRKGLFLAAALAVLAGTAGAASAAEERWVVVYTEKPSVAEFRDYGLVVLDSVHHPPIAPLLEQKKTVIGYISLGEVENYRDYYKAVEAEGILYEKNPNWPDSRYIDVRDARWTRRVVEDLVPRLLRKGFQGIFIDTLDNPAELERRDPAKFKGMTEAAARLVTAIRRHYPRMYIMLNRSYEILPAVEGQIDAVLGESVFTEIDFEKKGYRLADAKTYQLQVKWLKDAKARRPGLKVYTLDYWPPADAAGVARIYAEQRKNGFIPYVSVKDLDRVLKEPAR
;
A
#
# COMPACT_ATOMS: atom_id res chain seq x y z
N MET A 1 44.80 -48.06 -52.28
CA MET A 1 45.66 -47.15 -51.48
C MET A 1 45.24 -45.71 -51.70
N ARG A 2 44.63 -45.05 -50.72
CA ARG A 2 44.73 -43.59 -50.51
C ARG A 2 44.19 -43.30 -49.10
N LYS A 3 45.11 -42.89 -48.23
CA LYS A 3 44.91 -42.58 -46.81
C LYS A 3 44.12 -41.27 -46.70
N GLY A 4 43.03 -41.28 -45.93
CA GLY A 4 42.25 -40.08 -45.58
C GLY A 4 42.93 -39.29 -44.48
N LEU A 5 43.09 -37.99 -44.73
CA LEU A 5 43.71 -37.00 -43.86
C LEU A 5 42.69 -36.52 -42.81
N PHE A 6 43.01 -36.64 -41.52
CA PHE A 6 42.24 -36.04 -40.43
C PHE A 6 42.52 -34.53 -40.39
N LEU A 7 41.48 -33.71 -40.50
CA LEU A 7 41.53 -32.28 -40.24
C LEU A 7 40.67 -31.99 -38.99
N ALA A 8 41.31 -31.60 -37.90
CA ALA A 8 40.65 -31.16 -36.68
C ALA A 8 40.12 -29.74 -36.87
N ALA A 9 38.81 -29.54 -36.74
CA ALA A 9 38.19 -28.22 -36.68
C ALA A 9 37.88 -27.87 -35.21
N ALA A 10 38.56 -26.86 -34.68
CA ALA A 10 38.25 -26.29 -33.38
C ALA A 10 37.04 -25.34 -33.53
N LEU A 11 35.91 -25.68 -32.91
CA LEU A 11 34.78 -24.75 -32.74
C LEU A 11 35.05 -23.85 -31.54
N ALA A 12 35.21 -22.55 -31.79
CA ALA A 12 35.16 -21.51 -30.76
C ALA A 12 33.69 -21.28 -30.37
N VAL A 13 33.34 -21.56 -29.12
CA VAL A 13 32.05 -21.19 -28.54
C VAL A 13 32.11 -19.72 -28.11
N LEU A 14 31.45 -18.85 -28.86
CA LEU A 14 31.16 -17.47 -28.43
C LEU A 14 30.01 -17.51 -27.43
N ALA A 15 30.34 -17.44 -26.14
CA ALA A 15 29.35 -17.19 -25.09
C ALA A 15 28.87 -15.74 -25.19
N GLY A 16 27.69 -15.54 -25.78
CA GLY A 16 27.01 -14.25 -25.75
C GLY A 16 26.51 -13.94 -24.34
N THR A 17 27.07 -12.92 -23.70
CA THR A 17 26.50 -12.34 -22.48
C THR A 17 25.23 -11.56 -22.87
N ALA A 18 24.07 -12.18 -22.70
CA ALA A 18 22.81 -11.45 -22.71
C ALA A 18 22.81 -10.51 -21.50
N GLY A 19 23.07 -9.22 -21.74
CA GLY A 19 22.86 -8.18 -20.75
C GLY A 19 21.38 -8.19 -20.37
N ALA A 20 21.07 -8.55 -19.13
CA ALA A 20 19.75 -8.35 -18.57
C ALA A 20 19.46 -6.84 -18.64
N ALA A 21 18.55 -6.44 -19.52
CA ALA A 21 17.98 -5.10 -19.47
C ALA A 21 17.40 -4.94 -18.06
N SER A 22 18.00 -4.03 -17.27
CA SER A 22 17.44 -3.65 -15.98
C SER A 22 16.01 -3.19 -16.24
N ALA A 23 15.03 -3.95 -15.77
CA ALA A 23 13.66 -3.45 -15.71
C ALA A 23 13.73 -2.09 -14.99
N ALA A 24 13.11 -1.06 -15.58
CA ALA A 24 13.06 0.25 -14.95
C ALA A 24 12.50 0.07 -13.53
N GLU A 25 13.18 0.67 -12.56
CA GLU A 25 12.81 0.53 -11.15
C GLU A 25 11.39 1.05 -10.95
N GLU A 26 10.51 0.18 -10.46
CA GLU A 26 9.11 0.52 -10.23
C GLU A 26 9.01 1.65 -9.19
N ARG A 27 8.19 2.66 -9.48
CA ARG A 27 7.98 3.82 -8.61
C ARG A 27 6.50 4.04 -8.37
N TRP A 28 6.19 4.46 -7.15
CA TRP A 28 4.83 4.77 -6.72
C TRP A 28 4.80 6.04 -5.88
N VAL A 29 3.61 6.61 -5.74
CA VAL A 29 3.36 7.86 -5.01
C VAL A 29 1.97 7.83 -4.38
N VAL A 30 1.84 8.47 -3.21
CA VAL A 30 0.57 8.74 -2.55
C VAL A 30 0.39 10.23 -2.29
N VAL A 31 -0.81 10.77 -2.56
CA VAL A 31 -1.17 12.19 -2.35
C VAL A 31 -2.64 12.32 -1.95
N TYR A 32 -2.94 13.05 -0.89
CA TYR A 32 -4.31 13.30 -0.40
C TYR A 32 -4.75 14.76 -0.54
N THR A 33 -4.49 15.32 -1.73
CA THR A 33 -4.89 16.68 -2.06
C THR A 33 -4.99 16.88 -3.57
N GLU A 34 -5.69 17.93 -3.98
CA GLU A 34 -5.88 18.31 -5.39
C GLU A 34 -4.70 19.10 -5.96
N LYS A 35 -3.72 19.49 -5.13
CA LYS A 35 -2.64 20.43 -5.49
C LYS A 35 -1.73 19.96 -6.64
N PRO A 36 -1.23 18.71 -6.69
CA PRO A 36 -0.25 18.33 -7.70
C PRO A 36 -0.82 18.31 -9.11
N SER A 37 -0.03 18.81 -10.04
CA SER A 37 -0.30 18.73 -11.47
C SER A 37 -0.06 17.31 -12.01
N VAL A 38 -0.75 16.97 -13.10
CA VAL A 38 -0.57 15.68 -13.81
C VAL A 38 0.90 15.41 -14.17
N ALA A 39 1.67 16.47 -14.49
CA ALA A 39 3.06 16.37 -14.89
C ALA A 39 3.99 15.90 -13.75
N GLU A 40 3.64 16.16 -12.49
CA GLU A 40 4.43 15.71 -11.33
C GLU A 40 4.39 14.19 -11.15
N PHE A 41 3.34 13.54 -11.65
CA PHE A 41 3.19 12.09 -11.56
C PHE A 41 3.99 11.33 -12.63
N ARG A 42 4.67 12.01 -13.56
CA ARG A 42 5.29 11.42 -14.77
C ARG A 42 6.09 10.15 -14.49
N ASP A 43 6.92 10.17 -13.45
CA ASP A 43 7.90 9.11 -13.15
C ASP A 43 7.32 7.96 -12.31
N TYR A 44 6.03 8.02 -11.94
CA TYR A 44 5.37 7.05 -11.09
C TYR A 44 4.39 6.18 -11.89
N GLY A 45 4.52 4.86 -11.74
CA GLY A 45 3.65 3.87 -12.40
C GLY A 45 2.37 3.60 -11.60
N LEU A 46 2.46 3.61 -10.27
CA LEU A 46 1.32 3.48 -9.35
C LEU A 46 1.08 4.82 -8.63
N VAL A 47 -0.16 5.30 -8.64
CA VAL A 47 -0.59 6.54 -7.99
C VAL A 47 -1.74 6.24 -7.04
N VAL A 48 -1.56 6.52 -5.76
CA VAL A 48 -2.58 6.44 -4.72
C VAL A 48 -3.11 7.85 -4.45
N LEU A 49 -4.41 8.06 -4.56
CA LEU A 49 -5.04 9.36 -4.32
C LEU A 49 -6.14 9.26 -3.27
N ASP A 50 -6.49 10.38 -2.63
CA ASP A 50 -7.70 10.43 -1.80
C ASP A 50 -8.94 10.13 -2.66
N SER A 51 -9.98 9.55 -2.07
CA SER A 51 -11.20 9.18 -2.81
C SER A 51 -12.12 10.37 -3.13
N VAL A 52 -11.87 11.55 -2.56
CA VAL A 52 -12.67 12.77 -2.75
C VAL A 52 -11.82 13.91 -3.31
N HIS A 53 -10.69 14.22 -2.66
CA HIS A 53 -9.83 15.36 -2.95
C HIS A 53 -8.58 14.93 -3.71
N HIS A 54 -8.69 14.86 -5.03
CA HIS A 54 -7.62 14.37 -5.89
C HIS A 54 -7.52 15.11 -7.22
N PRO A 55 -6.32 15.15 -7.86
CA PRO A 55 -6.17 15.65 -9.21
C PRO A 55 -7.00 14.84 -10.24
N PRO A 56 -7.21 15.35 -11.46
CA PRO A 56 -7.95 14.62 -12.49
C PRO A 56 -7.35 13.24 -12.82
N ILE A 57 -8.18 12.20 -12.77
CA ILE A 57 -7.75 10.80 -12.99
C ILE A 57 -7.52 10.50 -14.47
N ALA A 58 -8.40 10.97 -15.37
CA ALA A 58 -8.35 10.62 -16.80
C ALA A 58 -6.96 10.86 -17.45
N PRO A 59 -6.31 12.03 -17.26
CA PRO A 59 -4.97 12.26 -17.81
C PRO A 59 -3.88 11.31 -17.27
N LEU A 60 -4.03 10.83 -16.02
CA LEU A 60 -3.11 9.84 -15.45
C LEU A 60 -3.30 8.47 -16.11
N LEU A 61 -4.55 8.10 -16.40
CA LEU A 61 -4.87 6.85 -17.11
C LEU A 61 -4.37 6.87 -18.56
N GLU A 62 -4.48 8.01 -19.26
CA GLU A 62 -3.92 8.19 -20.61
C GLU A 62 -2.41 8.00 -20.64
N GLN A 63 -1.72 8.32 -19.54
CA GLN A 63 -0.29 8.05 -19.33
C GLN A 63 0.00 6.61 -18.88
N LYS A 64 -0.99 5.70 -18.97
CA LYS A 64 -0.89 4.28 -18.60
C LYS A 64 -0.48 4.04 -17.15
N LYS A 65 -0.84 4.95 -16.25
CA LYS A 65 -0.62 4.79 -14.79
C LYS A 65 -1.70 3.90 -14.20
N THR A 66 -1.34 3.15 -13.16
CA THR A 66 -2.29 2.51 -12.27
C THR A 66 -2.73 3.52 -11.22
N VAL A 67 -4.01 3.90 -11.20
CA VAL A 67 -4.52 4.89 -10.23
C VAL A 67 -5.50 4.22 -9.26
N ILE A 68 -5.22 4.25 -7.96
CA ILE A 68 -6.06 3.63 -6.92
C ILE A 68 -6.49 4.65 -5.87
N GLY A 69 -7.70 4.48 -5.32
CA GLY A 69 -8.31 5.42 -4.39
C GLY A 69 -8.22 4.95 -2.93
N TYR A 70 -7.91 5.86 -2.03
CA TYR A 70 -7.92 5.64 -0.59
C TYR A 70 -9.30 5.29 -0.06
N ILE A 71 -9.37 4.26 0.79
CA ILE A 71 -10.56 3.90 1.54
C ILE A 71 -10.19 3.34 2.92
N SER A 72 -10.67 4.00 3.98
CA SER A 72 -10.58 3.49 5.36
C SER A 72 -11.68 2.45 5.60
N LEU A 73 -11.32 1.25 6.05
CA LEU A 73 -12.26 0.13 6.23
C LEU A 73 -12.40 -0.39 7.66
N GLY A 74 -11.47 -0.04 8.56
CA GLY A 74 -11.59 -0.27 10.00
C GLY A 74 -12.02 0.97 10.79
N GLU A 75 -12.21 2.11 10.12
CA GLU A 75 -12.76 3.32 10.70
C GLU A 75 -13.70 4.05 9.72
N VAL A 76 -14.48 4.99 10.24
CA VAL A 76 -15.25 5.95 9.44
C VAL A 76 -15.01 7.36 9.92
N GLU A 77 -14.59 8.21 8.99
CA GLU A 77 -14.36 9.64 9.22
C GLU A 77 -15.67 10.41 9.19
N ASN A 78 -15.82 11.38 10.09
CA ASN A 78 -17.06 12.12 10.35
C ASN A 78 -17.54 13.00 9.18
N TYR A 79 -16.64 13.31 8.25
CA TYR A 79 -16.92 14.14 7.08
C TYR A 79 -17.38 13.34 5.86
N ARG A 80 -17.36 11.99 5.92
CA ARG A 80 -17.86 11.14 4.83
C ARG A 80 -19.38 11.29 4.70
N ASP A 81 -19.88 11.35 3.47
CA ASP A 81 -21.32 11.53 3.17
C ASP A 81 -22.20 10.42 3.79
N TYR A 82 -21.64 9.21 3.93
CA TYR A 82 -22.30 8.06 4.54
C TYR A 82 -22.16 7.96 6.07
N TYR A 83 -21.40 8.84 6.72
CA TYR A 83 -21.12 8.73 8.18
C TYR A 83 -22.40 8.71 9.01
N LYS A 84 -23.36 9.61 8.74
CA LYS A 84 -24.61 9.70 9.51
C LYS A 84 -25.49 8.46 9.39
N ALA A 85 -25.48 7.80 8.23
CA ALA A 85 -26.19 6.54 8.05
C ALA A 85 -25.57 5.42 8.90
N VAL A 86 -24.24 5.31 8.87
CA VAL A 86 -23.50 4.32 9.67
C VAL A 86 -23.61 4.61 11.18
N GLU A 87 -23.63 5.87 11.59
CA GLU A 87 -23.87 6.27 12.98
C GLU A 87 -25.25 5.84 13.47
N ALA A 88 -26.29 6.03 12.66
CA ALA A 88 -27.65 5.59 12.98
C ALA A 88 -27.80 4.06 13.02
N GLU A 89 -26.93 3.31 12.35
CA GLU A 89 -26.90 1.84 12.38
C GLU A 89 -26.36 1.27 13.70
N GLY A 90 -25.72 2.10 14.53
CA GLY A 90 -25.20 1.71 15.84
C GLY A 90 -23.92 0.86 15.81
N ILE A 91 -23.18 0.90 14.69
CA ILE A 91 -21.98 0.06 14.46
C ILE A 91 -20.66 0.82 14.59
N LEU A 92 -20.70 2.06 15.04
CA LEU A 92 -19.50 2.85 15.34
C LEU A 92 -19.15 2.76 16.83
N TYR A 93 -17.88 2.52 17.10
CA TYR A 93 -17.30 2.54 18.44
C TYR A 93 -16.76 3.94 18.79
N GLU A 94 -15.84 4.02 19.75
CA GLU A 94 -15.22 5.28 20.15
C GLU A 94 -14.33 5.89 19.04
N LYS A 95 -13.96 7.15 19.25
CA LYS A 95 -13.03 7.87 18.37
C LYS A 95 -11.63 7.28 18.46
N ASN A 96 -10.89 7.32 17.35
CA ASN A 96 -9.46 7.07 17.38
C ASN A 96 -8.77 8.25 18.10
N PRO A 97 -7.99 8.02 19.18
CA PRO A 97 -7.31 9.10 19.90
C PRO A 97 -6.33 9.90 19.05
N ASN A 98 -5.71 9.27 18.05
CA ASN A 98 -4.76 9.91 17.13
C ASN A 98 -5.45 10.61 15.96
N TRP A 99 -6.70 10.23 15.66
CA TRP A 99 -7.51 10.74 14.54
C TRP A 99 -8.93 11.05 15.04
N PRO A 100 -9.15 12.18 15.73
CA PRO A 100 -10.39 12.45 16.47
C PRO A 100 -11.63 12.68 15.59
N ASP A 101 -11.42 12.85 14.29
CA ASP A 101 -12.48 12.91 13.28
C ASP A 101 -12.92 11.52 12.81
N SER A 102 -12.24 10.47 13.24
CA SER A 102 -12.50 9.09 12.85
C SER A 102 -12.97 8.25 14.02
N ARG A 103 -13.88 7.31 13.76
CA ARG A 103 -14.38 6.33 14.75
C ARG A 103 -14.17 4.91 14.24
N TYR A 104 -13.78 4.01 15.13
CA TYR A 104 -13.68 2.60 14.77
C TYR A 104 -15.06 2.06 14.37
N ILE A 105 -15.10 1.13 13.41
CA ILE A 105 -16.34 0.49 12.96
C ILE A 105 -16.33 -1.01 13.26
N ASP A 106 -17.51 -1.56 13.58
CA ASP A 106 -17.69 -3.00 13.71
C ASP A 106 -17.68 -3.67 12.34
N VAL A 107 -16.53 -4.21 11.94
CA VAL A 107 -16.37 -4.92 10.67
C VAL A 107 -17.07 -6.28 10.63
N ARG A 108 -17.60 -6.77 11.77
CA ARG A 108 -18.41 -8.00 11.82
C ARG A 108 -19.82 -7.78 11.28
N ASP A 109 -20.30 -6.54 11.26
CA ASP A 109 -21.64 -6.22 10.80
C ASP A 109 -21.75 -6.38 9.27
N ALA A 110 -22.70 -7.21 8.83
CA ALA A 110 -22.92 -7.48 7.41
C ALA A 110 -23.33 -6.22 6.63
N ARG A 111 -23.96 -5.24 7.27
CA ARG A 111 -24.31 -3.95 6.65
C ARG A 111 -23.06 -3.18 6.24
N TRP A 112 -21.98 -3.26 7.03
CA TRP A 112 -20.71 -2.65 6.66
C TRP A 112 -20.11 -3.31 5.43
N THR A 113 -20.00 -4.65 5.43
CA THR A 113 -19.48 -5.40 4.27
C THR A 113 -20.31 -5.10 3.01
N ARG A 114 -21.63 -5.08 3.14
CA ARG A 114 -22.54 -4.73 2.05
C ARG A 114 -22.29 -3.31 1.54
N ARG A 115 -22.17 -2.33 2.43
CA ARG A 115 -21.89 -0.93 2.06
C ARG A 115 -20.56 -0.81 1.32
N VAL A 116 -19.51 -1.46 1.80
CA VAL A 116 -18.19 -1.45 1.15
C VAL A 116 -18.28 -2.04 -0.26
N VAL A 117 -18.86 -3.23 -0.37
CA VAL A 117 -18.88 -3.99 -1.63
C VAL A 117 -19.89 -3.41 -2.62
N GLU A 118 -21.07 -2.97 -2.21
CA GLU A 118 -22.13 -2.55 -3.13
C GLU A 118 -22.19 -1.04 -3.36
N ASP A 119 -21.56 -0.23 -2.51
CA ASP A 119 -21.60 1.24 -2.61
C ASP A 119 -20.21 1.86 -2.73
N LEU A 120 -19.36 1.70 -1.72
CA LEU A 120 -18.10 2.46 -1.62
C LEU A 120 -17.11 2.09 -2.74
N VAL A 121 -16.83 0.80 -2.94
CA VAL A 121 -15.93 0.36 -4.02
C VAL A 121 -16.46 0.75 -5.41
N PRO A 122 -17.75 0.50 -5.77
CA PRO A 122 -18.33 0.99 -7.01
C PRO A 122 -18.21 2.49 -7.23
N ARG A 123 -18.34 3.32 -6.19
CA ARG A 123 -18.17 4.78 -6.31
C ARG A 123 -16.77 5.13 -6.78
N LEU A 124 -15.74 4.52 -6.21
CA LEU A 124 -14.36 4.74 -6.64
C LEU A 124 -14.15 4.29 -8.10
N LEU A 125 -14.64 3.09 -8.45
CA LEU A 125 -14.52 2.59 -9.82
C LEU A 125 -15.22 3.51 -10.84
N ARG A 126 -16.41 4.04 -10.51
CA ARG A 126 -17.12 5.00 -11.38
C ARG A 126 -16.38 6.32 -11.57
N LYS A 127 -15.54 6.73 -10.61
CA LYS A 127 -14.66 7.91 -10.74
C LYS A 127 -13.45 7.67 -11.64
N GLY A 128 -13.21 6.42 -12.07
CA GLY A 128 -12.10 6.03 -12.93
C GLY A 128 -10.91 5.41 -12.19
N PHE A 129 -10.99 5.22 -10.88
CA PHE A 129 -9.98 4.44 -10.16
C PHE A 129 -9.96 2.99 -10.67
N GLN A 130 -8.76 2.43 -10.82
CA GLN A 130 -8.54 1.04 -11.24
C GLN A 130 -8.41 0.08 -10.05
N GLY A 131 -8.50 0.61 -8.84
CA GLY A 131 -8.30 -0.12 -7.61
C GLY A 131 -8.54 0.69 -6.35
N ILE A 132 -8.34 0.04 -5.22
CA ILE A 132 -8.44 0.65 -3.89
C ILE A 132 -7.17 0.45 -3.09
N PHE A 133 -6.85 1.46 -2.29
CA PHE A 133 -5.87 1.39 -1.21
C PHE A 133 -6.64 1.33 0.12
N ILE A 134 -6.62 0.15 0.74
CA ILE A 134 -7.34 -0.14 1.98
C ILE A 134 -6.49 0.28 3.16
N ASP A 135 -7.05 1.12 4.01
CA ASP A 135 -6.45 1.56 5.25
C ASP A 135 -7.24 1.07 6.48
N THR A 136 -6.60 1.18 7.65
CA THR A 136 -7.15 0.98 9.00
C THR A 136 -7.67 -0.44 9.34
N LEU A 137 -7.42 -1.45 8.50
CA LEU A 137 -7.80 -2.85 8.78
C LEU A 137 -6.88 -3.60 9.75
N ASP A 138 -5.89 -2.92 10.33
CA ASP A 138 -5.18 -3.35 11.53
C ASP A 138 -5.96 -3.05 12.81
N ASN A 139 -6.86 -2.07 12.81
CA ASN A 139 -7.70 -1.73 13.97
C ASN A 139 -8.54 -2.91 14.51
N PRO A 140 -9.21 -3.74 13.69
CA PRO A 140 -9.97 -4.88 14.19
C PRO A 140 -9.15 -5.82 15.09
N ALA A 141 -7.90 -6.08 14.72
CA ALA A 141 -7.00 -6.92 15.51
C ALA A 141 -6.52 -6.20 16.79
N GLU A 142 -6.21 -4.91 16.70
CA GLU A 142 -5.85 -4.09 17.85
C GLU A 142 -6.98 -4.02 18.89
N LEU A 143 -8.20 -3.78 18.44
CA LEU A 143 -9.39 -3.73 19.29
C LEU A 143 -9.65 -5.09 19.96
N GLU A 144 -9.54 -6.19 19.20
CA GLU A 144 -9.69 -7.55 19.72
C GLU A 144 -8.62 -7.91 20.74
N ARG A 145 -7.37 -7.46 20.57
CA ARG A 145 -6.31 -7.62 21.57
C ARG A 145 -6.59 -6.82 22.84
N ARG A 146 -7.14 -5.61 22.70
CA ARG A 146 -7.41 -4.69 23.82
C ARG A 146 -8.59 -5.15 24.68
N ASP A 147 -9.65 -5.66 24.06
CA ASP A 147 -10.80 -6.26 24.76
C ASP A 147 -11.33 -7.48 23.98
N PRO A 148 -10.76 -8.67 24.25
CA PRO A 148 -11.12 -9.90 23.55
C PRO A 148 -12.58 -10.33 23.74
N ALA A 149 -13.22 -9.91 24.84
CA ALA A 149 -14.62 -10.27 25.09
C ALA A 149 -15.56 -9.44 24.22
N LYS A 150 -15.32 -8.13 24.13
CA LYS A 150 -16.15 -7.19 23.36
C LYS A 150 -15.94 -7.34 21.85
N PHE A 151 -14.69 -7.44 21.42
CA PHE A 151 -14.30 -7.37 20.00
C PHE A 151 -13.97 -8.74 19.39
N LYS A 152 -14.36 -9.84 20.05
CA LYS A 152 -14.20 -11.19 19.52
C LYS A 152 -14.67 -11.29 18.06
N GLY A 153 -13.81 -11.83 17.20
CA GLY A 153 -14.10 -12.10 15.79
C GLY A 153 -13.93 -10.89 14.86
N MET A 154 -13.49 -9.74 15.36
CA MET A 154 -13.20 -8.55 14.54
C MET A 154 -12.05 -8.82 13.55
N THR A 155 -10.98 -9.49 13.97
CA THR A 155 -9.85 -9.86 13.10
C THR A 155 -10.30 -10.76 11.95
N GLU A 156 -11.05 -11.80 12.26
CA GLU A 156 -11.57 -12.73 11.25
C GLU A 156 -12.55 -12.03 10.29
N ALA A 157 -13.39 -11.13 10.80
CA ALA A 157 -14.29 -10.34 10.00
C ALA A 157 -13.56 -9.39 9.03
N ALA A 158 -12.45 -8.78 9.45
CA ALA A 158 -11.60 -7.98 8.58
C ALA A 158 -11.03 -8.81 7.41
N ALA A 159 -10.56 -10.03 7.68
CA ALA A 159 -10.09 -10.94 6.64
C ALA A 159 -11.22 -11.36 5.67
N ARG A 160 -12.42 -11.61 6.20
CA ARG A 160 -13.62 -11.91 5.39
C ARG A 160 -14.02 -10.71 4.52
N LEU A 161 -13.90 -9.49 5.02
CA LEU A 161 -14.19 -8.28 4.24
C LEU A 161 -13.27 -8.16 3.02
N VAL A 162 -11.95 -8.32 3.18
CA VAL A 162 -11.00 -8.30 2.05
C VAL A 162 -11.33 -9.41 1.03
N THR A 163 -11.65 -10.61 1.52
CA THR A 163 -12.05 -11.73 0.67
C THR A 163 -13.35 -11.43 -0.10
N ALA A 164 -14.32 -10.80 0.55
CA ALA A 164 -15.56 -10.38 -0.09
C ALA A 164 -15.29 -9.34 -1.20
N ILE A 165 -14.45 -8.34 -0.94
CA ILE A 165 -14.06 -7.35 -1.94
C ILE A 165 -13.44 -8.05 -3.16
N ARG A 166 -12.43 -8.91 -2.96
CA ARG A 166 -11.79 -9.63 -4.09
C ARG A 166 -12.79 -10.47 -4.87
N ARG A 167 -13.71 -11.17 -4.21
CA ARG A 167 -14.72 -12.00 -4.87
C ARG A 167 -15.64 -11.19 -5.78
N HIS A 168 -16.05 -10.00 -5.34
CA HIS A 168 -16.92 -9.12 -6.13
C HIS A 168 -16.15 -8.35 -7.22
N TYR A 169 -14.86 -8.10 -7.00
CA TYR A 169 -13.99 -7.31 -7.89
C TYR A 169 -12.71 -8.08 -8.26
N PRO A 170 -12.82 -9.21 -8.99
CA PRO A 170 -11.69 -10.14 -9.18
C PRO A 170 -10.49 -9.52 -9.88
N ARG A 171 -10.71 -8.51 -10.74
CA ARG A 171 -9.67 -7.83 -11.54
C ARG A 171 -9.21 -6.49 -10.99
N MET A 172 -9.85 -6.00 -9.93
CA MET A 172 -9.53 -4.70 -9.36
C MET A 172 -8.19 -4.76 -8.63
N TYR A 173 -7.36 -3.72 -8.73
CA TYR A 173 -6.13 -3.64 -7.96
C TYR A 173 -6.45 -3.40 -6.47
N ILE A 174 -5.89 -4.19 -5.56
CA ILE A 174 -6.08 -4.03 -4.12
C ILE A 174 -4.72 -3.90 -3.44
N MET A 175 -4.48 -2.75 -2.83
CA MET A 175 -3.36 -2.52 -1.92
C MET A 175 -3.87 -2.50 -0.48
N LEU A 176 -3.23 -3.23 0.42
CA LEU A 176 -3.59 -3.27 1.85
C LEU A 176 -2.50 -2.61 2.70
N ASN A 177 -2.86 -1.62 3.50
CA ASN A 177 -1.95 -0.99 4.45
C ASN A 177 -1.80 -1.85 5.72
N ARG A 178 -0.56 -2.10 6.14
CA ARG A 178 -0.19 -2.84 7.36
C ARG A 178 -0.97 -4.14 7.49
N SER A 179 -2.00 -4.15 8.35
CA SER A 179 -2.95 -5.25 8.56
C SER A 179 -2.25 -6.62 8.66
N TYR A 180 -1.10 -6.66 9.32
CA TYR A 180 -0.17 -7.78 9.28
C TYR A 180 -0.77 -9.05 9.90
N GLU A 181 -1.66 -8.89 10.87
CA GLU A 181 -2.39 -9.94 11.57
C GLU A 181 -3.32 -10.73 10.64
N ILE A 182 -3.94 -10.07 9.66
CA ILE A 182 -4.81 -10.74 8.67
C ILE A 182 -4.05 -11.12 7.41
N LEU A 183 -2.84 -10.60 7.20
CA LEU A 183 -2.08 -10.77 5.97
C LEU A 183 -1.88 -12.24 5.57
N PRO A 184 -1.55 -13.19 6.46
CA PRO A 184 -1.48 -14.61 6.08
C PRO A 184 -2.78 -15.19 5.52
N ALA A 185 -3.94 -14.66 5.91
CA ALA A 185 -5.25 -15.10 5.43
C ALA A 185 -5.67 -14.40 4.12
N VAL A 186 -5.19 -13.17 3.87
CA VAL A 186 -5.66 -12.33 2.74
C VAL A 186 -4.59 -12.04 1.70
N GLU A 187 -3.34 -12.48 1.91
CA GLU A 187 -2.25 -12.20 0.97
C GLU A 187 -2.55 -12.76 -0.42
N GLY A 188 -3.37 -13.81 -0.57
CA GLY A 188 -3.89 -14.34 -1.84
C GLY A 188 -5.02 -13.53 -2.49
N GLN A 189 -5.55 -12.52 -1.79
CA GLN A 189 -6.69 -11.68 -2.20
C GLN A 189 -6.28 -10.24 -2.56
N ILE A 190 -5.02 -9.85 -2.34
CA ILE A 190 -4.52 -8.50 -2.60
C ILE A 190 -3.44 -8.50 -3.70
N ASP A 191 -3.17 -7.37 -4.34
CA ASP A 191 -2.08 -7.25 -5.32
C ASP A 191 -0.80 -6.72 -4.68
N ALA A 192 -0.97 -5.93 -3.61
CA ALA A 192 0.10 -5.26 -2.90
C ALA A 192 -0.17 -5.15 -1.40
N VAL A 193 0.90 -5.13 -0.62
CA VAL A 193 0.91 -4.69 0.77
C VAL A 193 1.78 -3.44 0.91
N LEU A 194 1.34 -2.50 1.75
CA LEU A 194 2.11 -1.33 2.15
C LEU A 194 2.50 -1.48 3.64
N GLY A 195 3.75 -1.20 3.98
CA GLY A 195 4.14 -0.87 5.36
C GLY A 195 4.28 0.65 5.52
N GLU A 196 3.70 1.23 6.59
CA GLU A 196 3.66 2.70 6.76
C GLU A 196 3.58 3.20 8.21
N SER A 197 4.57 3.85 8.81
CA SER A 197 5.96 3.92 8.40
C SER A 197 6.76 2.73 8.94
N VAL A 198 7.86 2.44 8.28
CA VAL A 198 8.63 1.20 8.50
C VAL A 198 9.98 1.53 9.11
N PHE A 199 10.77 2.37 8.43
CA PHE A 199 12.11 2.75 8.88
C PHE A 199 12.11 4.06 9.69
N THR A 200 11.10 4.91 9.49
CA THR A 200 10.90 6.13 10.27
C THR A 200 9.63 6.05 11.11
N GLU A 201 9.48 6.99 12.04
CA GLU A 201 8.28 7.21 12.84
C GLU A 201 8.01 8.71 12.95
N ILE A 202 6.73 9.06 13.02
CA ILE A 202 6.30 10.42 13.38
C ILE A 202 6.53 10.61 14.87
N ASP A 203 7.30 11.64 15.23
CA ASP A 203 7.46 12.07 16.61
C ASP A 203 6.34 13.07 16.95
N PHE A 204 5.26 12.57 17.55
CA PHE A 204 4.10 13.39 17.94
C PHE A 204 4.43 14.39 19.06
N GLU A 205 5.39 14.07 19.93
CA GLU A 205 5.79 14.95 21.03
C GLU A 205 6.61 16.13 20.50
N LYS A 206 7.59 15.85 19.64
CA LYS A 206 8.50 16.87 19.08
C LYS A 206 8.05 17.45 17.75
N LYS A 207 6.90 17.00 17.24
CA LYS A 207 6.32 17.42 15.94
C LYS A 207 7.32 17.28 14.79
N GLY A 208 7.91 16.10 14.66
CA GLY A 208 8.94 15.82 13.67
C GLY A 208 8.99 14.37 13.24
N TYR A 209 10.15 13.92 12.81
CA TYR A 209 10.40 12.55 12.35
C TYR A 209 11.64 12.00 13.05
N ARG A 210 11.61 10.71 13.37
CA ARG A 210 12.75 9.98 13.92
C ARG A 210 12.86 8.62 13.26
N LEU A 211 13.99 7.96 13.45
CA LEU A 211 14.09 6.55 13.07
C LEU A 211 13.18 5.71 13.98
N ALA A 212 12.57 4.69 13.38
CA ALA A 212 11.89 3.66 14.13
C ALA A 212 12.88 2.95 15.05
N ASP A 213 12.42 2.44 16.19
CA ASP A 213 13.30 1.61 17.02
C ASP A 213 13.67 0.32 16.26
N ALA A 214 14.87 -0.20 16.54
CA ALA A 214 15.42 -1.31 15.77
C ALA A 214 14.53 -2.57 15.85
N LYS A 215 13.83 -2.81 16.96
CA LYS A 215 12.97 -4.00 17.09
C LYS A 215 11.71 -3.84 16.25
N THR A 216 11.06 -2.68 16.31
CA THR A 216 9.87 -2.36 15.51
C THR A 216 10.17 -2.41 14.01
N TYR A 217 11.28 -1.79 13.57
CA TYR A 217 11.70 -1.85 12.17
C TYR A 217 11.92 -3.30 11.71
N GLN A 218 12.70 -4.09 12.47
CA GLN A 218 12.98 -5.47 12.09
C GLN A 218 11.73 -6.34 12.07
N LEU A 219 10.78 -6.10 12.98
CA LEU A 219 9.51 -6.84 13.00
C LEU A 219 8.65 -6.52 11.76
N GLN A 220 8.54 -5.24 11.38
CA GLN A 220 7.81 -4.86 10.17
C GLN A 220 8.47 -5.42 8.90
N VAL A 221 9.79 -5.31 8.78
CA VAL A 221 10.54 -5.92 7.67
C VAL A 221 10.30 -7.42 7.62
N LYS A 222 10.29 -8.09 8.78
CA LYS A 222 10.03 -9.54 8.86
C LYS A 222 8.63 -9.87 8.33
N TRP A 223 7.58 -9.20 8.79
CA TRP A 223 6.20 -9.48 8.35
C TRP A 223 6.04 -9.29 6.84
N LEU A 224 6.61 -8.21 6.29
CA LEU A 224 6.58 -7.93 4.85
C LEU A 224 7.35 -8.98 4.04
N LYS A 225 8.54 -9.40 4.50
CA LYS A 225 9.32 -10.46 3.85
C LYS A 225 8.63 -11.82 3.94
N ASP A 226 8.03 -12.14 5.08
CA ASP A 226 7.29 -13.40 5.25
C ASP A 226 6.10 -13.46 4.28
N ALA A 227 5.35 -12.36 4.12
CA ALA A 227 4.23 -12.27 3.17
C ALA A 227 4.71 -12.43 1.71
N LYS A 228 5.81 -11.77 1.36
CA LYS A 228 6.45 -11.94 0.04
C LYS A 228 6.93 -13.38 -0.19
N ALA A 229 7.45 -14.04 0.84
CA ALA A 229 7.91 -15.43 0.75
C ALA A 229 6.75 -16.41 0.53
N ARG A 230 5.62 -16.22 1.22
CA ARG A 230 4.41 -17.05 1.04
C ARG A 230 3.70 -16.76 -0.29
N ARG A 231 3.71 -15.51 -0.75
CA ARG A 231 3.20 -15.10 -2.08
C ARG A 231 4.28 -14.36 -2.88
N PRO A 232 5.14 -15.07 -3.66
CA PRO A 232 6.21 -14.45 -4.44
C PRO A 232 5.76 -13.35 -5.41
N GLY A 233 4.51 -13.40 -5.89
CA GLY A 233 3.92 -12.37 -6.75
C GLY A 233 3.45 -11.09 -6.04
N LEU A 234 3.35 -11.08 -4.70
CA LEU A 234 2.87 -9.93 -3.92
C LEU A 234 3.82 -8.75 -4.03
N LYS A 235 3.34 -7.55 -4.37
CA LYS A 235 4.17 -6.35 -4.34
C LYS A 235 4.27 -5.82 -2.91
N VAL A 236 5.46 -5.40 -2.50
CA VAL A 236 5.71 -4.85 -1.17
C VAL A 236 6.18 -3.42 -1.33
N TYR A 237 5.32 -2.49 -0.94
CA TYR A 237 5.62 -1.06 -0.92
C TYR A 237 5.90 -0.61 0.51
N THR A 238 6.66 0.46 0.67
CA THR A 238 6.86 1.11 1.97
C THR A 238 6.68 2.61 1.86
N LEU A 239 5.99 3.21 2.82
CA LEU A 239 5.82 4.64 2.94
C LEU A 239 6.50 5.10 4.22
N ASP A 240 7.51 5.95 4.11
CA ASP A 240 8.18 6.56 5.27
C ASP A 240 8.02 8.07 5.23
N TYR A 241 8.08 8.69 6.40
CA TYR A 241 7.95 10.14 6.54
C TYR A 241 9.27 10.78 6.97
N TRP A 242 9.71 11.83 6.26
CA TRP A 242 10.99 12.50 6.54
C TRP A 242 10.99 13.97 6.08
N PRO A 243 11.83 14.86 6.65
CA PRO A 243 12.01 16.22 6.15
C PRO A 243 12.54 16.22 4.70
N PRO A 244 11.83 16.87 3.75
CA PRO A 244 12.28 16.90 2.35
C PRO A 244 13.60 17.65 2.13
N ALA A 245 13.94 18.57 3.05
CA ALA A 245 15.19 19.31 3.03
C ALA A 245 16.42 18.45 3.35
N ASP A 246 16.24 17.30 4.02
CA ASP A 246 17.32 16.35 4.29
C ASP A 246 17.42 15.30 3.19
N ALA A 247 17.95 15.72 2.03
CA ALA A 247 18.10 14.84 0.87
C ALA A 247 18.94 13.59 1.17
N ALA A 248 19.95 13.70 2.04
CA ALA A 248 20.79 12.57 2.44
C ALA A 248 20.00 11.55 3.29
N GLY A 249 19.18 12.02 4.23
CA GLY A 249 18.27 11.18 5.00
C GLY A 249 17.22 10.49 4.12
N VAL A 250 16.60 11.22 3.19
CA VAL A 250 15.67 10.64 2.21
C VAL A 250 16.36 9.55 1.39
N ALA A 251 17.53 9.83 0.80
CA ALA A 251 18.29 8.85 0.03
C ALA A 251 18.66 7.61 0.85
N ARG A 252 19.02 7.78 2.12
CA ARG A 252 19.30 6.68 3.06
C ARG A 252 18.08 5.79 3.28
N ILE A 253 16.89 6.37 3.48
CA ILE A 253 15.63 5.61 3.66
C ILE A 253 15.33 4.78 2.40
N TYR A 254 15.40 5.40 1.22
CA TYR A 254 15.23 4.71 -0.06
C TYR A 254 16.21 3.54 -0.22
N ALA A 255 17.50 3.75 0.06
CA ALA A 255 18.52 2.71 -0.04
C ALA A 255 18.26 1.56 0.94
N GLU A 256 17.87 1.88 2.18
CA GLU A 256 17.61 0.88 3.21
C GLU A 256 16.41 -0.01 2.89
N GLN A 257 15.29 0.56 2.43
CA GLN A 257 14.12 -0.22 2.03
C GLN A 257 14.39 -1.10 0.80
N ARG A 258 15.18 -0.61 -0.17
CA ARG A 258 15.55 -1.40 -1.35
C ARG A 258 16.48 -2.57 -1.04
N LYS A 259 17.34 -2.47 -0.02
CA LYS A 259 18.12 -3.63 0.45
C LYS A 259 17.22 -4.78 0.91
N ASN A 260 15.99 -4.48 1.35
CA ASN A 260 15.00 -5.49 1.71
C ASN A 260 14.17 -6.01 0.53
N GLY A 261 14.38 -5.48 -0.68
CA GLY A 261 13.61 -5.82 -1.88
C GLY A 261 12.24 -5.14 -1.95
N PHE A 262 12.04 -4.05 -1.20
CA PHE A 262 10.80 -3.29 -1.17
C PHE A 262 10.79 -2.14 -2.18
N ILE A 263 9.60 -1.59 -2.45
CA ILE A 263 9.38 -0.45 -3.35
C ILE A 263 9.03 0.79 -2.51
N PRO A 264 10.01 1.63 -2.14
CA PRO A 264 9.80 2.74 -1.23
C PRO A 264 9.21 3.99 -1.88
N TYR A 265 8.46 4.75 -1.08
CA TYR A 265 8.18 6.17 -1.27
C TYR A 265 8.41 6.89 0.07
N VAL A 266 9.02 8.07 0.01
CA VAL A 266 9.27 8.91 1.19
C VAL A 266 8.54 10.23 1.01
N SER A 267 7.71 10.59 1.99
CA SER A 267 6.83 11.76 1.93
C SER A 267 6.88 12.60 3.21
N VAL A 268 6.01 13.61 3.30
CA VAL A 268 5.63 14.27 4.56
C VAL A 268 4.31 13.71 5.05
N LYS A 269 4.06 13.82 6.37
CA LYS A 269 2.85 13.26 7.02
C LYS A 269 1.55 13.67 6.32
N ASP A 270 1.45 14.93 5.90
CA ASP A 270 0.20 15.47 5.35
C ASP A 270 -0.13 14.96 3.94
N LEU A 271 0.84 14.29 3.28
CA LEU A 271 0.68 13.74 1.92
C LEU A 271 0.15 14.79 0.92
N ASP A 272 0.51 16.06 1.11
CA ASP A 272 -0.07 17.20 0.41
C ASP A 272 0.72 17.63 -0.85
N ARG A 273 1.70 16.83 -1.27
CA ARG A 273 2.59 17.11 -2.41
C ARG A 273 3.27 15.84 -2.91
N VAL A 274 3.74 15.89 -4.15
CA VAL A 274 4.63 14.86 -4.72
C VAL A 274 6.07 15.19 -4.32
N LEU A 275 6.76 14.23 -3.69
CA LEU A 275 8.19 14.36 -3.40
C LEU A 275 9.00 13.42 -4.28
N LYS A 276 9.91 14.00 -5.05
CA LYS A 276 10.83 13.22 -5.87
C LYS A 276 11.91 12.60 -5.00
N GLU A 277 12.25 11.36 -5.32
CA GLU A 277 13.48 10.76 -4.83
C GLU A 277 14.68 11.64 -5.23
N PRO A 278 15.59 11.98 -4.31
CA PRO A 278 16.85 12.65 -4.65
C PRO A 278 17.63 11.84 -5.69
N ALA A 279 18.31 12.53 -6.61
CA ALA A 279 19.21 11.86 -7.54
C ALA A 279 20.31 11.09 -6.76
N ARG A 280 20.62 9.89 -7.23
CA ARG A 280 21.70 9.06 -6.68
C ARG A 280 23.08 9.63 -6.99
#